data_AF-A0AAW4EWL9-F1
#
_entry.id   AF-A0AAW4EWL9-F1
#
_cell.length_a   1.000
_cell.length_b   1.000
_cell.length_c   1.000
_cell.angle_alpha   90.00
_cell.angle_beta   90.00
_cell.angle_gamma   90.00
#
_symmetry.space_group_name_H-M   'P 1'
#
loop_
_entity.id
_entity.type
_entity.pdbx_description
1 polymer ?
#
loop_
_entity_poly.entity_id
_entity_poly.type
_entity_poly.pdbx_seq_one_letter_code
_entity_poly.pdbx_strand_id
1 'polypeptide(L)'
;MTSTALSLSVALQLPVTTAPLTLDPDSLATLQQALQAFGEFQQPYSAPVDAYDPDAGMTDAAVEVSAGCVHEGPAVIILDDDAQQAPRRYLVLEAPWHELPTGALLLVSGSKASAIPAQESNLELARVESMLTFLDLLSKGPEPWDHPDTCSAVTDTDASASFVTSLLDQLRASTPGSPVADSMLTLWKGRFPDALLALWQRDGLARYHDDRLALVDPARYDAVLAAFLAGSPLWGKDDFHVYAIAPFGQMLICGERTGVELTFEPHEGYLCAPALLTRTASSIERNRRLHDFLLALDDNELDVLGADGELMCWRARELLGPLGKEEVYTSTEPVSGQGWRLGSLVKRQALDVLAELAQRY
;
A
#
# COMPACT_ATOMS: atom_id res chain seq x y z
N MET A 1 6.30 -2.98 28.50
CA MET A 1 6.01 -1.69 29.15
C MET A 1 4.68 -1.18 28.60
N THR A 2 3.93 -0.45 29.41
CA THR A 2 2.48 -0.21 29.30
C THR A 2 2.02 0.37 27.96
N SER A 3 1.10 -0.34 27.29
CA SER A 3 0.26 0.19 26.21
C SER A 3 -0.57 1.33 26.79
N THR A 4 -0.16 2.58 26.55
CA THR A 4 -0.92 3.76 26.94
C THR A 4 -2.09 3.91 25.99
N ALA A 5 -3.23 3.27 26.30
CA ALA A 5 -4.49 3.59 25.65
C ALA A 5 -4.76 5.09 25.86
N LEU A 6 -4.71 5.86 24.77
CA LEU A 6 -5.01 7.29 24.75
C LEU A 6 -6.43 7.50 25.29
N SER A 7 -6.52 7.92 26.54
CA SER A 7 -7.79 8.23 27.19
C SER A 7 -8.30 9.57 26.68
N LEU A 8 -9.06 9.52 25.59
CA LEU A 8 -9.58 10.69 24.87
C LEU A 8 -10.75 11.30 25.65
N SER A 9 -10.49 12.39 26.37
CA SER A 9 -11.52 13.06 27.18
C SER A 9 -12.35 13.99 26.31
N VAL A 10 -13.49 13.51 25.79
CA VAL A 10 -14.48 14.29 25.02
C VAL A 10 -15.74 14.54 25.87
N ALA A 11 -16.18 15.78 26.00
CA ALA A 11 -17.37 16.17 26.76
C ALA A 11 -18.58 16.43 25.84
N LEU A 12 -19.38 15.38 25.61
CA LEU A 12 -20.55 15.34 24.73
C LEU A 12 -21.80 16.02 25.34
N GLN A 13 -22.53 16.85 24.57
CA GLN A 13 -23.95 17.16 24.83
C GLN A 13 -24.75 17.13 23.52
N LEU A 14 -25.48 16.03 23.32
CA LEU A 14 -26.35 15.68 22.17
C LEU A 14 -27.83 15.88 22.58
N PRO A 15 -28.72 16.46 21.75
CA PRO A 15 -29.32 15.70 20.65
C PRO A 15 -29.61 16.51 19.37
N VAL A 16 -29.44 15.91 18.19
CA VAL A 16 -30.34 16.13 17.03
C VAL A 16 -30.50 14.80 16.31
N THR A 17 -31.75 14.35 16.23
CA THR A 17 -32.16 13.05 15.72
C THR A 17 -32.70 13.15 14.30
N THR A 18 -32.53 12.08 13.54
CA THR A 18 -33.56 11.50 12.67
C THR A 18 -33.14 10.09 12.26
N ALA A 19 -31.84 9.84 12.08
CA ALA A 19 -31.17 8.55 12.27
C ALA A 19 -29.66 8.83 12.23
N PRO A 20 -28.86 8.45 13.25
CA PRO A 20 -27.41 8.54 13.13
C PRO A 20 -26.95 7.57 12.04
N LEU A 21 -25.90 7.94 11.30
CA LEU A 21 -25.20 7.00 10.42
C LEU A 21 -24.61 5.89 11.30
N THR A 22 -24.99 4.65 10.99
CA THR A 22 -24.54 3.46 11.71
C THR A 22 -23.72 2.59 10.78
N LEU A 23 -22.53 2.23 11.23
CA LEU A 23 -21.77 1.15 10.64
C LEU A 23 -22.56 -0.16 10.76
N ASP A 24 -22.55 -0.99 9.71
CA ASP A 24 -23.14 -2.32 9.81
C ASP A 24 -22.34 -3.22 10.78
N PRO A 25 -22.97 -4.25 11.37
CA PRO A 25 -22.31 -5.11 12.34
C PRO A 25 -21.05 -5.84 11.83
N ASP A 26 -21.01 -6.19 10.54
CA ASP A 26 -19.91 -6.97 9.96
C ASP A 26 -18.68 -6.07 9.76
N SER A 27 -18.89 -4.86 9.28
CA SER A 27 -17.87 -3.79 9.22
C SER A 27 -17.32 -3.47 10.61
N LEU A 28 -18.17 -3.44 11.64
CA LEU A 28 -17.73 -3.11 13.01
C LEU A 28 -16.85 -4.23 13.57
N ALA A 29 -17.29 -5.47 13.38
CA ALA A 29 -16.52 -6.65 13.76
C ALA A 29 -15.17 -6.68 13.04
N THR A 30 -15.14 -6.29 11.77
CA THR A 30 -13.92 -6.21 10.96
C THR A 30 -12.94 -5.17 11.51
N LEU A 31 -13.42 -3.96 11.83
CA LEU A 31 -12.60 -2.93 12.48
C LEU A 31 -12.03 -3.39 13.83
N GLN A 32 -12.88 -4.03 14.65
CA GLN A 32 -12.47 -4.57 15.95
C GLN A 32 -11.40 -5.64 15.81
N GLN A 33 -11.58 -6.56 14.86
CA GLN A 33 -10.61 -7.62 14.60
C GLN A 33 -9.28 -7.04 14.10
N ALA A 34 -9.30 -6.01 13.26
CA ALA A 34 -8.11 -5.32 12.80
C ALA A 34 -7.35 -4.68 13.96
N LEU A 35 -8.03 -3.92 14.82
CA LEU A 35 -7.41 -3.33 16.03
C LEU A 35 -6.83 -4.39 16.97
N GLN A 36 -7.52 -5.52 17.15
CA GLN A 36 -7.02 -6.62 17.98
C GLN A 36 -5.79 -7.31 17.38
N ALA A 37 -5.76 -7.46 16.05
CA ALA A 37 -4.67 -8.13 15.34
C ALA A 37 -3.44 -7.25 15.18
N PHE A 38 -3.63 -5.96 14.92
CA PHE A 38 -2.57 -5.04 14.50
C PHE A 38 -2.25 -3.96 15.53
N GLY A 39 -3.07 -3.79 16.56
CA GLY A 39 -2.98 -2.63 17.45
C GLY A 39 -3.52 -1.37 16.76
N GLU A 40 -2.98 -0.21 17.10
CA GLU A 40 -3.25 1.04 16.37
C GLU A 40 -2.63 0.93 14.96
N PHE A 41 -3.37 1.34 13.93
CA PHE A 41 -2.94 1.19 12.53
C PHE A 41 -3.45 2.35 11.65
N GLN A 42 -2.89 2.50 10.46
CA GLN A 42 -3.19 3.62 9.55
C GLN A 42 -3.75 3.13 8.20
N GLN A 43 -4.63 3.93 7.58
CA GLN A 43 -5.21 3.72 6.25
C GLN A 43 -4.71 4.79 5.24
N PRO A 44 -4.73 4.52 3.92
CA PRO A 44 -3.73 5.06 3.00
C PRO A 44 -3.98 6.50 2.55
N TYR A 45 -2.98 7.36 2.77
CA TYR A 45 -1.97 7.69 1.74
C TYR A 45 -0.64 7.13 2.25
N SER A 46 0.27 6.81 1.33
CA SER A 46 1.65 6.41 1.61
C SER A 46 2.29 7.35 2.62
N ALA A 47 2.53 6.85 3.83
CA ALA A 47 3.50 7.43 4.74
C ALA A 47 4.30 6.31 5.41
N PRO A 48 5.63 6.45 5.49
CA PRO A 48 6.53 5.38 5.81
C PRO A 48 6.63 5.16 7.32
N VAL A 49 6.68 3.90 7.74
CA VAL A 49 7.33 3.55 9.01
C VAL A 49 8.82 3.40 8.70
N ASP A 50 9.66 4.17 9.38
CA ASP A 50 11.08 3.86 9.44
C ASP A 50 11.27 2.52 10.15
N ALA A 51 11.62 1.49 9.39
CA ALA A 51 11.83 0.15 9.91
C ALA A 51 13.05 0.08 10.86
N TYR A 52 13.87 1.13 10.90
CA TYR A 52 15.11 1.23 11.65
C TYR A 52 15.09 2.34 12.73
N ASP A 53 14.13 3.27 12.69
CA ASP A 53 13.89 4.29 13.72
C ASP A 53 12.38 4.55 13.99
N PRO A 54 11.72 3.69 14.80
CA PRO A 54 10.31 3.85 15.14
C PRO A 54 10.01 5.12 15.97
N ASP A 55 11.04 5.84 16.44
CA ASP A 55 10.92 7.07 17.23
C ASP A 55 11.05 8.34 16.36
N ALA A 56 11.37 8.22 15.07
CA ALA A 56 11.59 9.34 14.14
C ALA A 56 10.33 10.17 13.81
N GLY A 57 9.16 9.65 14.15
CA GLY A 57 7.86 10.27 13.84
C GLY A 57 7.38 9.95 12.42
N MET A 58 6.06 9.77 12.31
CA MET A 58 5.35 9.44 11.08
C MET A 58 5.14 10.71 10.24
N THR A 59 5.23 10.64 8.91
CA THR A 59 4.48 11.59 8.06
C THR A 59 2.99 11.25 8.12
N ASP A 60 2.14 12.26 8.11
CA ASP A 60 0.70 12.14 8.42
C ASP A 60 -0.02 11.15 7.49
N ALA A 61 -0.68 10.15 8.09
CA ALA A 61 -1.56 9.22 7.40
C ALA A 61 -2.81 9.95 6.89
N ALA A 62 -3.49 9.39 5.87
CA ALA A 62 -4.80 9.92 5.51
C ALA A 62 -5.84 9.65 6.60
N VAL A 63 -5.75 8.48 7.26
CA VAL A 63 -6.56 8.14 8.42
C VAL A 63 -5.76 7.29 9.42
N GLU A 64 -5.70 7.68 10.68
CA GLU A 64 -5.25 6.85 11.80
C GLU A 64 -6.45 6.17 12.49
N VAL A 65 -6.29 4.89 12.82
CA VAL A 65 -7.31 4.06 13.49
C VAL A 65 -6.77 3.57 14.82
N SER A 66 -7.43 3.96 15.91
CA SER A 66 -7.02 3.60 17.27
C SER A 66 -8.20 3.24 18.17
N ALA A 67 -7.91 2.64 19.32
CA ALA A 67 -8.90 2.30 20.33
C ALA A 67 -8.91 3.35 21.44
N GLY A 68 -10.10 3.73 21.89
CA GLY A 68 -10.28 4.67 22.99
C GLY A 68 -11.50 4.37 23.84
N CYS A 69 -11.69 5.20 24.86
CA CYS A 69 -12.88 5.18 25.70
C CYS A 69 -13.36 6.60 25.89
N VAL A 70 -14.67 6.80 25.91
CA VAL A 70 -15.20 8.10 26.32
C VAL A 70 -15.25 8.17 27.84
N HIS A 71 -14.98 9.37 28.39
CA HIS A 71 -14.99 9.58 29.83
C HIS A 71 -16.34 9.19 30.44
N GLU A 72 -16.34 8.26 31.40
CA GLU A 72 -17.55 7.68 31.99
C GLU A 72 -18.51 7.02 30.97
N GLY A 73 -17.99 6.55 29.82
CA GLY A 73 -18.74 6.01 28.68
C GLY A 73 -18.19 4.69 28.12
N PRO A 74 -18.72 4.22 26.97
CA PRO A 74 -18.28 2.99 26.32
C PRO A 74 -16.91 3.13 25.65
N ALA A 75 -16.33 1.98 25.27
CA ALA A 75 -15.24 1.92 24.34
C ALA A 75 -15.67 2.45 22.96
N VAL A 76 -14.71 3.03 22.24
CA VAL A 76 -14.88 3.61 20.91
C VAL A 76 -13.69 3.26 20.03
N ILE A 77 -13.97 3.14 18.74
CA ILE A 77 -12.93 3.15 17.71
C ILE A 77 -12.78 4.60 17.25
N ILE A 78 -11.55 5.11 17.26
CA ILE A 78 -11.21 6.46 16.85
C ILE A 78 -10.69 6.38 15.41
N LEU A 79 -11.21 7.25 14.55
CA LEU A 79 -10.71 7.45 13.20
C LEU A 79 -10.28 8.92 13.07
N ASP A 80 -8.98 9.16 12.99
CA ASP A 80 -8.39 10.47 12.82
C ASP A 80 -8.00 10.69 11.36
N ASP A 81 -8.71 11.57 10.67
CA ASP A 81 -8.49 11.93 9.28
C ASP A 81 -7.61 13.20 9.22
N ASP A 82 -6.32 13.02 8.91
CA ASP A 82 -5.32 14.08 8.88
C ASP A 82 -5.16 14.73 7.49
N ALA A 83 -6.23 14.76 6.68
CA ALA A 83 -6.19 15.44 5.39
C ALA A 83 -5.65 16.88 5.52
N GLN A 84 -4.62 17.20 4.73
CA GLN A 84 -3.69 18.34 4.86
C GLN A 84 -4.30 19.75 5.04
N GLN A 85 -5.60 19.93 4.91
CA GLN A 85 -6.28 21.24 5.05
C GLN A 85 -7.25 21.32 6.26
N ALA A 86 -7.68 20.20 6.85
CA ALA A 86 -8.57 20.21 8.03
C ALA A 86 -8.61 18.83 8.73
N PRO A 87 -7.84 18.61 9.82
CA PRO A 87 -7.87 17.35 10.56
C PRO A 87 -9.22 17.13 11.24
N ARG A 88 -9.73 15.90 11.20
CA ARG A 88 -11.04 15.53 11.74
C ARG A 88 -10.95 14.25 12.53
N ARG A 89 -11.65 14.21 13.66
CA ARG A 89 -11.74 13.02 14.51
C ARG A 89 -13.16 12.48 14.49
N TYR A 90 -13.30 11.22 14.12
CA TYR A 90 -14.54 10.47 14.17
C TYR A 90 -14.47 9.40 15.26
N LEU A 91 -15.60 9.12 15.91
CA LEU A 91 -15.74 8.05 16.88
C LEU A 91 -16.80 7.06 16.42
N VAL A 92 -16.50 5.77 16.51
CA VAL A 92 -17.45 4.67 16.31
C VAL A 92 -17.78 4.09 17.69
N LEU A 93 -19.06 4.13 18.09
CA LEU A 93 -19.49 3.54 19.36
C LEU A 93 -19.45 2.01 19.32
N GLU A 94 -18.73 1.37 20.25
CA GLU A 94 -18.72 -0.10 20.33
C GLU A 94 -19.91 -0.68 21.10
N ALA A 95 -20.57 0.15 21.92
CA ALA A 95 -21.76 -0.23 22.66
C ALA A 95 -22.80 0.91 22.59
N PRO A 96 -24.09 0.61 22.81
CA PRO A 96 -25.12 1.64 22.81
C PRO A 96 -24.84 2.67 23.91
N TRP A 97 -25.05 3.94 23.61
CA TRP A 97 -24.86 5.01 24.58
C TRP A 97 -25.87 6.13 24.42
N HIS A 98 -26.59 6.42 25.51
CA HIS A 98 -27.77 7.28 25.48
C HIS A 98 -28.80 6.79 24.44
N GLU A 99 -29.15 7.63 23.45
CA GLU A 99 -30.10 7.30 22.38
C GLU A 99 -29.42 6.76 21.11
N LEU A 100 -28.10 6.57 21.14
CA LEU A 100 -27.32 6.12 19.98
C LEU A 100 -27.07 4.61 20.01
N PRO A 101 -27.27 3.90 18.88
CA PRO A 101 -26.96 2.49 18.78
C PRO A 101 -25.45 2.23 18.68
N THR A 102 -25.06 0.98 18.87
CA THR A 102 -23.73 0.48 18.47
C THR A 102 -23.46 0.79 16.99
N GLY A 103 -22.20 1.12 16.67
CA GLY A 103 -21.78 1.48 15.32
C GLY A 103 -22.12 2.93 14.94
N ALA A 104 -22.76 3.71 15.81
CA ALA A 104 -23.06 5.11 15.52
C ALA A 104 -21.77 5.93 15.37
N LEU A 105 -21.74 6.73 14.31
CA LEU A 105 -20.62 7.61 13.98
C LEU A 105 -20.81 9.02 14.55
N LEU A 106 -19.81 9.49 15.27
CA LEU A 106 -19.76 10.81 15.89
C LEU A 106 -18.62 11.62 15.30
N LEU A 107 -18.87 12.87 14.90
CA LEU A 107 -17.82 13.83 14.57
C LEU A 107 -17.44 14.63 15.81
N VAL A 108 -16.16 14.68 16.13
CA VAL A 108 -15.61 15.49 17.23
C VAL A 108 -15.29 16.90 16.74
N SER A 109 -15.68 17.90 17.51
CA SER A 109 -15.39 19.32 17.24
C SER A 109 -15.05 20.02 18.56
N GLY A 110 -13.77 20.31 18.75
CA GLY A 110 -13.25 20.83 20.01
C GLY A 110 -13.51 19.84 21.16
N SER A 111 -14.22 20.28 22.20
CA SER A 111 -14.55 19.43 23.36
C SER A 111 -15.87 18.67 23.22
N LYS A 112 -16.62 18.82 22.13
CA LYS A 112 -17.92 18.19 21.92
C LYS A 112 -17.86 17.18 20.77
N ALA A 113 -18.82 16.26 20.74
CA ALA A 113 -19.08 15.45 19.55
C ALA A 113 -20.57 15.47 19.19
N SER A 114 -20.85 15.29 17.90
CA SER A 114 -22.19 15.32 17.33
C SER A 114 -22.41 14.09 16.45
N ALA A 115 -23.58 13.46 16.54
CA ALA A 115 -23.93 12.36 15.65
C ALA A 115 -24.06 12.85 14.20
N ILE A 116 -23.55 12.06 13.26
CA ILE A 116 -23.68 12.36 11.83
C ILE A 116 -25.06 11.91 11.36
N PRO A 117 -25.91 12.81 10.83
CA PRO A 117 -27.25 12.46 10.37
C PRO A 117 -27.21 11.74 9.01
N ALA A 118 -28.07 10.74 8.82
CA ALA A 118 -28.15 9.91 7.61
C ALA A 118 -28.94 10.54 6.42
N GLN A 119 -29.17 11.86 6.40
CA GLN A 119 -29.98 12.53 5.36
C GLN A 119 -29.14 13.05 4.17
N GLU A 120 -29.77 13.22 3.00
CA GLU A 120 -29.12 13.37 1.68
C GLU A 120 -28.06 14.49 1.57
N SER A 121 -26.94 14.10 0.93
CA SER A 121 -25.74 14.87 0.58
C SER A 121 -25.14 15.72 1.71
N ASN A 122 -24.38 15.07 2.59
CA ASN A 122 -23.47 15.73 3.53
C ASN A 122 -22.01 15.39 3.16
N LEU A 123 -21.13 16.38 3.10
CA LEU A 123 -19.69 16.19 2.86
C LEU A 123 -19.06 15.26 3.89
N GLU A 124 -19.54 15.29 5.14
CA GLU A 124 -19.09 14.37 6.19
C GLU A 124 -19.44 12.91 5.88
N LEU A 125 -20.63 12.68 5.34
CA LEU A 125 -21.11 11.34 5.02
C LEU A 125 -20.30 10.74 3.87
N ALA A 126 -20.07 11.50 2.79
CA ALA A 126 -19.23 11.06 1.67
C ALA A 126 -17.79 10.78 2.09
N ARG A 127 -17.24 11.57 3.03
CA ARG A 127 -15.89 11.37 3.56
C ARG A 127 -15.80 10.10 4.40
N VAL A 128 -16.75 9.87 5.30
CA VAL A 128 -16.80 8.63 6.08
C VAL A 128 -17.02 7.42 5.19
N GLU A 129 -17.92 7.47 4.21
CA GLU A 129 -18.11 6.38 3.22
C GLU A 129 -16.81 6.02 2.49
N SER A 130 -16.00 7.02 2.12
CA SER A 130 -14.69 6.78 1.53
C SER A 130 -13.74 6.07 2.48
N MET A 131 -13.73 6.42 3.78
CA MET A 131 -12.90 5.76 4.80
C MET A 131 -13.37 4.32 5.04
N LEU A 132 -14.69 4.10 5.02
CA LEU A 132 -15.30 2.78 5.26
C LEU A 132 -15.18 1.84 4.06
N THR A 133 -14.93 2.35 2.86
CA THR A 133 -14.67 1.51 1.66
C THR A 133 -13.49 0.56 1.88
N PHE A 134 -12.52 0.94 2.73
CA PHE A 134 -11.43 0.04 3.13
C PHE A 134 -11.91 -1.18 3.95
N LEU A 135 -13.02 -1.08 4.68
CA LEU A 135 -13.55 -2.21 5.45
C LEU A 135 -14.02 -3.34 4.55
N ASP A 136 -14.62 -3.04 3.39
CA ASP A 136 -14.95 -4.05 2.38
C ASP A 136 -13.71 -4.82 1.89
N LEU A 137 -12.54 -4.16 1.90
CA LEU A 137 -11.26 -4.79 1.58
C LEU A 137 -10.77 -5.70 2.71
N LEU A 138 -11.04 -5.37 3.97
CA LEU A 138 -10.73 -6.19 5.15
C LEU A 138 -11.71 -7.35 5.35
N SER A 139 -13.01 -7.15 5.09
CA SER A 139 -14.09 -8.10 5.31
C SER A 139 -14.06 -9.30 4.35
N LYS A 140 -13.28 -9.22 3.26
CA LYS A 140 -12.88 -10.39 2.47
C LYS A 140 -11.87 -11.25 3.24
N GLY A 141 -12.34 -11.86 4.32
CA GLY A 141 -11.60 -12.83 5.12
C GLY A 141 -11.30 -14.15 4.38
N PRO A 142 -10.48 -15.03 4.96
CA PRO A 142 -10.27 -16.38 4.42
C PRO A 142 -11.55 -17.20 4.62
N GLU A 143 -12.12 -17.77 3.56
CA GLU A 143 -13.16 -18.78 3.74
C GLU A 143 -12.63 -19.98 4.56
N PRO A 144 -13.46 -20.59 5.41
CA PRO A 144 -13.10 -21.80 6.16
C PRO A 144 -12.86 -22.96 5.20
N TRP A 145 -11.70 -23.58 5.34
CA TRP A 145 -11.36 -24.81 4.63
C TRP A 145 -12.15 -25.97 5.23
N ASP A 146 -13.23 -26.38 4.56
CA ASP A 146 -13.61 -27.78 4.61
C ASP A 146 -12.56 -28.56 3.83
N HIS A 147 -11.89 -29.49 4.50
CA HIS A 147 -11.16 -30.55 3.82
C HIS A 147 -12.18 -31.40 3.04
N PRO A 148 -11.97 -31.54 1.73
CA PRO A 148 -11.89 -32.86 1.18
C PRO A 148 -10.42 -33.12 0.87
N ASP A 149 -9.89 -34.16 1.52
CA ASP A 149 -8.85 -35.01 0.96
C ASP A 149 -9.33 -35.56 -0.39
N THR A 150 -9.36 -34.71 -1.41
CA THR A 150 -9.34 -35.05 -2.82
C THR A 150 -9.15 -33.75 -3.57
N CYS A 151 -8.00 -33.60 -4.21
CA CYS A 151 -7.89 -32.82 -5.43
C CYS A 151 -9.01 -33.30 -6.37
N SER A 152 -10.11 -32.57 -6.45
CA SER A 152 -10.92 -32.55 -7.66
C SER A 152 -10.49 -31.33 -8.43
N ALA A 153 -9.93 -31.59 -9.60
CA ALA A 153 -9.69 -30.59 -10.62
C ALA A 153 -11.03 -29.93 -10.97
N VAL A 154 -11.38 -28.85 -10.29
CA VAL A 154 -12.21 -27.81 -10.90
C VAL A 154 -11.23 -26.98 -11.70
N THR A 155 -11.36 -27.08 -13.01
CA THR A 155 -10.57 -26.35 -13.99
C THR A 155 -10.94 -24.86 -13.94
N ASP A 156 -10.38 -24.11 -12.99
CA ASP A 156 -10.44 -22.64 -12.95
C ASP A 156 -9.26 -21.98 -13.69
N THR A 157 -8.78 -22.65 -14.73
CA THR A 157 -7.82 -22.08 -15.69
C THR A 157 -8.38 -20.80 -16.34
N ASP A 158 -9.71 -20.72 -16.53
CA ASP A 158 -10.39 -19.60 -17.19
C ASP A 158 -10.34 -18.29 -16.39
N ALA A 159 -10.44 -18.33 -15.06
CA ALA A 159 -10.39 -17.12 -14.22
C ALA A 159 -8.98 -16.53 -14.11
N SER A 160 -7.95 -17.37 -14.02
CA SER A 160 -6.56 -16.87 -14.08
C SER A 160 -6.23 -16.30 -15.46
N ALA A 161 -6.70 -16.97 -16.52
CA ALA A 161 -6.49 -16.54 -17.89
C ALA A 161 -7.20 -15.21 -18.20
N SER A 162 -8.33 -14.92 -17.54
CA SER A 162 -9.03 -13.64 -17.71
C SER A 162 -8.21 -12.46 -17.19
N PHE A 163 -7.58 -12.56 -16.00
CA PHE A 163 -6.69 -11.52 -15.48
C PHE A 163 -5.45 -11.34 -16.35
N VAL A 164 -4.84 -12.43 -16.82
CA VAL A 164 -3.69 -12.36 -17.74
C VAL A 164 -4.09 -11.63 -19.02
N THR A 165 -5.18 -12.05 -19.66
CA THR A 165 -5.65 -11.45 -20.91
C THR A 165 -6.02 -9.98 -20.71
N SER A 166 -6.76 -9.66 -19.65
CA SER A 166 -7.13 -8.30 -19.27
C SER A 166 -5.91 -7.40 -19.06
N LEU A 167 -4.90 -7.88 -18.33
CA LEU A 167 -3.67 -7.13 -18.09
C LEU A 167 -2.93 -6.86 -19.39
N LEU A 168 -2.80 -7.88 -20.24
CA LEU A 168 -2.19 -7.71 -21.56
C LEU A 168 -2.99 -6.72 -22.41
N ASP A 169 -4.32 -6.73 -22.37
CA ASP A 169 -5.11 -5.84 -23.21
C ASP A 169 -5.06 -4.37 -22.78
N GLN A 170 -5.01 -4.13 -21.48
CA GLN A 170 -5.04 -2.78 -20.90
C GLN A 170 -3.65 -2.18 -20.74
N LEU A 171 -2.69 -2.93 -20.23
CA LEU A 171 -1.34 -2.44 -19.98
C LEU A 171 -0.50 -2.56 -21.25
N ARG A 172 -0.04 -1.43 -21.78
CA ARG A 172 0.81 -1.34 -22.99
C ARG A 172 2.19 -0.82 -22.64
N ALA A 173 3.23 -1.42 -23.21
CA ALA A 173 4.58 -0.92 -23.05
C ALA A 173 4.72 0.46 -23.70
N SER A 174 5.26 1.41 -22.93
CA SER A 174 5.68 2.73 -23.43
C SER A 174 6.93 2.58 -24.28
N THR A 175 7.89 1.79 -23.80
CA THR A 175 9.12 1.44 -24.53
C THR A 175 9.35 -0.06 -24.44
N PRO A 176 9.42 -0.78 -25.59
CA PRO A 176 9.73 -2.21 -25.61
C PRO A 176 11.09 -2.53 -24.98
N GLY A 177 11.17 -3.68 -24.34
CA GLY A 177 12.34 -4.13 -23.59
C GLY A 177 13.32 -4.97 -24.38
N SER A 178 14.38 -5.40 -23.69
CA SER A 178 15.20 -6.50 -24.19
C SER A 178 14.38 -7.80 -24.14
N PRO A 179 14.34 -8.62 -25.22
CA PRO A 179 13.62 -9.88 -25.22
C PRO A 179 14.09 -10.81 -24.10
N VAL A 180 13.16 -11.52 -23.48
CA VAL A 180 13.45 -12.50 -22.42
C VAL A 180 13.64 -13.88 -23.04
N ALA A 181 14.72 -14.57 -22.66
CA ALA A 181 15.00 -15.93 -23.15
C ALA A 181 14.06 -16.97 -22.51
N ASP A 182 13.75 -18.04 -23.24
CA ASP A 182 12.92 -19.15 -22.75
C ASP A 182 13.44 -19.79 -21.46
N SER A 183 14.76 -19.81 -21.28
CA SER A 183 15.39 -20.30 -20.05
C SER A 183 15.03 -19.44 -18.82
N MET A 184 14.93 -18.12 -19.00
CA MET A 184 14.52 -17.20 -17.93
C MET A 184 13.03 -17.34 -17.63
N LEU A 185 12.18 -17.45 -18.65
CA LEU A 185 10.75 -17.72 -18.47
C LEU A 185 10.50 -19.04 -17.74
N THR A 186 11.29 -20.07 -18.06
CA THR A 186 11.22 -21.38 -17.40
C THR A 186 11.70 -21.31 -15.95
N LEU A 187 12.75 -20.54 -15.68
CA LEU A 187 13.28 -20.33 -14.32
C LEU A 187 12.23 -19.69 -13.41
N TRP A 188 11.51 -18.68 -13.91
CA TRP A 188 10.55 -17.91 -13.13
C TRP A 188 9.13 -18.48 -13.15
N LYS A 189 8.89 -19.56 -13.89
CA LYS A 189 7.59 -20.23 -13.95
C LYS A 189 7.17 -20.77 -12.59
N GLY A 190 5.98 -20.41 -12.13
CA GLY A 190 5.45 -20.77 -10.80
C GLY A 190 6.00 -19.90 -9.65
N ARG A 191 7.17 -19.28 -9.83
CA ARG A 191 7.77 -18.32 -8.90
C ARG A 191 7.18 -16.94 -9.06
N PHE A 192 6.85 -16.53 -10.28
CA PHE A 192 6.12 -15.30 -10.56
C PHE A 192 4.69 -15.57 -11.03
N PRO A 193 3.79 -14.58 -10.91
CA PRO A 193 2.47 -14.68 -11.51
C PRO A 193 2.59 -14.87 -13.02
N ASP A 194 1.78 -15.75 -13.59
CA ASP A 194 1.76 -16.03 -15.03
C ASP A 194 1.53 -14.75 -15.86
N ALA A 195 0.79 -13.78 -15.34
CA ALA A 195 0.55 -12.50 -15.99
C ALA A 195 1.83 -11.66 -16.15
N LEU A 196 2.77 -11.71 -15.19
CA LEU A 196 4.09 -11.06 -15.33
C LEU A 196 4.93 -11.75 -16.41
N LEU A 197 4.94 -13.08 -16.41
CA LEU A 197 5.67 -13.87 -17.42
C LEU A 197 5.10 -13.63 -18.83
N ALA A 198 3.78 -13.43 -18.94
CA ALA A 198 3.14 -13.08 -20.19
C ALA A 198 3.54 -11.67 -20.69
N LEU A 199 3.67 -10.69 -19.80
CA LEU A 199 4.23 -9.37 -20.13
C LEU A 199 5.67 -9.47 -20.63
N TRP A 200 6.51 -10.28 -19.96
CA TRP A 200 7.89 -10.53 -20.39
C TRP A 200 7.97 -11.22 -21.77
N GLN A 201 7.08 -12.17 -22.04
CA GLN A 201 7.00 -12.82 -23.35
C GLN A 201 6.58 -11.84 -24.44
N ARG A 202 5.64 -10.93 -24.15
CA ARG A 202 5.10 -9.99 -25.12
C ARG A 202 6.06 -8.85 -25.43
N ASP A 203 6.58 -8.19 -24.39
CA ASP A 203 7.29 -6.91 -24.52
C ASP A 203 8.76 -6.98 -24.10
N GLY A 204 9.21 -8.11 -23.53
CA GLY A 204 10.53 -8.22 -22.91
C GLY A 204 10.60 -7.50 -21.55
N LEU A 205 11.81 -7.15 -21.14
CA LEU A 205 12.07 -6.29 -19.96
C LEU A 205 11.76 -4.82 -20.29
N ALA A 206 10.48 -4.55 -20.56
CA ALA A 206 9.96 -3.30 -21.09
C ALA A 206 9.74 -2.23 -20.04
N ARG A 207 9.44 -1.02 -20.50
CA ARG A 207 8.97 0.08 -19.66
C ARG A 207 7.48 0.34 -19.90
N TYR A 208 6.77 0.64 -18.82
CA TYR A 208 5.34 0.95 -18.77
C TYR A 208 5.12 2.31 -18.10
N HIS A 209 3.88 2.79 -18.09
CA HIS A 209 3.48 4.03 -17.38
C HIS A 209 4.33 5.24 -17.79
N ASP A 210 4.40 5.53 -19.09
CA ASP A 210 5.23 6.60 -19.68
C ASP A 210 6.72 6.50 -19.32
N ASP A 211 7.23 5.27 -19.35
CA ASP A 211 8.58 4.89 -18.94
C ASP A 211 8.87 4.99 -17.43
N ARG A 212 7.84 5.22 -16.60
CA ARG A 212 7.93 5.29 -15.14
C ARG A 212 8.03 3.95 -14.43
N LEU A 213 7.87 2.83 -15.15
CA LEU A 213 8.07 1.51 -14.56
C LEU A 213 8.87 0.61 -15.50
N ALA A 214 10.10 0.26 -15.14
CA ALA A 214 10.95 -0.62 -15.93
C ALA A 214 10.96 -2.04 -15.35
N LEU A 215 10.56 -3.04 -16.14
CA LEU A 215 10.74 -4.45 -15.76
C LEU A 215 12.21 -4.83 -15.80
N VAL A 216 12.65 -5.68 -14.87
CA VAL A 216 14.06 -6.04 -14.70
C VAL A 216 14.29 -7.55 -14.61
N ASP A 217 15.54 -7.97 -14.80
CA ASP A 217 15.96 -9.34 -14.48
C ASP A 217 16.18 -9.47 -12.97
N PRO A 218 15.33 -10.23 -12.24
CA PRO A 218 15.39 -10.25 -10.79
C PRO A 218 16.70 -10.79 -10.24
N ALA A 219 17.33 -11.73 -10.96
CA ALA A 219 18.59 -12.36 -10.53
C ALA A 219 19.73 -11.34 -10.35
N ARG A 220 19.66 -10.19 -11.03
CA ARG A 220 20.66 -9.12 -10.91
C ARG A 220 20.53 -8.31 -9.63
N TYR A 221 19.35 -8.30 -9.02
CA TYR A 221 19.04 -7.48 -7.85
C TYR A 221 18.95 -8.29 -6.56
N ASP A 222 18.97 -9.63 -6.62
CA ASP A 222 18.87 -10.51 -5.44
C ASP A 222 19.84 -10.13 -4.31
N ALA A 223 21.11 -9.86 -4.63
CA ALA A 223 22.12 -9.51 -3.62
C ALA A 223 21.82 -8.18 -2.92
N VAL A 224 21.35 -7.18 -3.69
CA VAL A 224 21.03 -5.85 -3.17
C VAL A 224 19.73 -5.89 -2.38
N LEU A 225 18.71 -6.59 -2.88
CA LEU A 225 17.45 -6.80 -2.17
C LEU A 225 17.69 -7.55 -0.84
N ALA A 226 18.53 -8.58 -0.84
CA ALA A 226 18.88 -9.31 0.37
C ALA A 226 19.55 -8.40 1.42
N ALA A 227 20.40 -7.46 0.99
CA ALA A 227 21.01 -6.49 1.90
C ALA A 227 19.95 -5.57 2.53
N PHE A 228 19.01 -5.05 1.73
CA PHE A 228 17.92 -4.20 2.24
C PHE A 228 16.95 -4.96 3.16
N LEU A 229 16.60 -6.21 2.84
CA LEU A 229 15.67 -6.99 3.65
C LEU A 229 16.32 -7.61 4.89
N ALA A 230 17.65 -7.57 5.01
CA ALA A 230 18.37 -8.15 6.14
C ALA A 230 17.90 -7.54 7.46
N GLY A 231 17.47 -8.39 8.39
CA GLY A 231 16.95 -7.94 9.70
C GLY A 231 15.53 -7.37 9.68
N SER A 232 14.91 -7.22 8.51
CA SER A 232 13.51 -6.79 8.40
C SER A 232 12.52 -7.88 8.85
N PRO A 233 11.27 -7.54 9.23
CA PRO A 233 10.23 -8.51 9.55
C PRO A 233 9.86 -9.47 8.40
N LEU A 234 10.21 -9.10 7.15
CA LEU A 234 10.03 -9.94 5.97
C LEU A 234 11.13 -10.99 5.80
N TRP A 235 12.27 -10.81 6.46
CA TRP A 235 13.40 -11.73 6.29
C TRP A 235 12.99 -13.19 6.55
N GLY A 236 13.17 -14.04 5.54
CA GLY A 236 12.84 -15.46 5.60
C GLY A 236 11.34 -15.79 5.64
N LYS A 237 10.45 -14.82 5.40
CA LYS A 237 8.99 -15.06 5.29
C LYS A 237 8.58 -15.62 3.93
N ASP A 238 9.32 -15.25 2.89
CA ASP A 238 9.14 -15.69 1.51
C ASP A 238 10.47 -15.54 0.77
N ASP A 239 10.53 -16.08 -0.45
CA ASP A 239 11.59 -15.79 -1.40
C ASP A 239 11.17 -14.56 -2.22
N PHE A 240 11.83 -13.43 -1.96
CA PHE A 240 11.50 -12.12 -2.54
C PHE A 240 12.43 -11.74 -3.67
N HIS A 241 11.87 -11.19 -4.74
CA HIS A 241 12.59 -10.83 -5.95
C HIS A 241 12.09 -9.52 -6.55
N VAL A 242 13.01 -8.68 -7.02
CA VAL A 242 12.67 -7.43 -7.69
C VAL A 242 12.23 -7.72 -9.11
N TYR A 243 11.00 -7.34 -9.48
CA TYR A 243 10.52 -7.54 -10.85
C TYR A 243 10.44 -6.25 -11.65
N ALA A 244 10.41 -5.10 -10.99
CA ALA A 244 10.42 -3.80 -11.64
C ALA A 244 11.08 -2.71 -10.79
N ILE A 245 11.53 -1.65 -11.46
CA ILE A 245 12.17 -0.49 -10.86
C ILE A 245 11.53 0.79 -11.41
N ALA A 246 11.17 1.70 -10.51
CA ALA A 246 10.67 3.04 -10.81
C ALA A 246 11.83 4.02 -11.09
N PRO A 247 11.59 5.24 -11.61
CA PRO A 247 12.61 6.12 -12.17
C PRO A 247 13.62 6.60 -11.16
N PHE A 248 13.28 6.61 -9.87
CA PHE A 248 14.14 7.05 -8.78
C PHE A 248 14.74 5.90 -7.97
N GLY A 249 14.58 4.67 -8.46
CA GLY A 249 15.17 3.48 -7.86
C GLY A 249 14.24 2.68 -6.97
N GLN A 250 12.98 3.10 -6.77
CA GLN A 250 12.04 2.29 -5.98
C GLN A 250 11.88 0.90 -6.59
N MET A 251 11.97 -0.12 -5.75
CA MET A 251 12.02 -1.52 -6.14
C MET A 251 10.66 -2.15 -5.91
N LEU A 252 10.00 -2.60 -6.98
CA LEU A 252 8.79 -3.40 -6.88
C LEU A 252 9.19 -4.87 -6.73
N ILE A 253 8.69 -5.51 -5.68
CA ILE A 253 9.12 -6.80 -5.18
C ILE A 253 7.96 -7.79 -5.24
N CYS A 254 8.27 -9.00 -5.68
CA CYS A 254 7.38 -10.14 -5.67
C CYS A 254 7.91 -11.22 -4.73
N GLY A 255 7.10 -11.67 -3.79
CA GLY A 255 7.31 -12.93 -3.09
C GLY A 255 6.81 -14.11 -3.91
N GLU A 256 7.57 -15.21 -3.91
CA GLU A 256 7.19 -16.43 -4.63
C GLU A 256 5.83 -16.99 -4.15
N ARG A 257 5.49 -16.81 -2.87
CA ARG A 257 4.26 -17.34 -2.26
C ARG A 257 3.22 -16.26 -1.97
N THR A 258 3.65 -15.03 -1.70
CA THR A 258 2.81 -13.93 -1.17
C THR A 258 2.28 -12.99 -2.25
N GLY A 259 2.96 -12.83 -3.39
CA GLY A 259 2.54 -11.95 -4.48
C GLY A 259 3.37 -10.66 -4.61
N VAL A 260 2.83 -9.62 -5.25
CA VAL A 260 3.60 -8.58 -5.96
C VAL A 260 3.42 -7.14 -5.46
N GLU A 261 2.86 -6.96 -4.27
CA GLU A 261 2.43 -5.64 -3.77
C GLU A 261 3.45 -4.99 -2.83
N LEU A 262 4.71 -5.43 -2.89
CA LEU A 262 5.79 -4.85 -2.09
C LEU A 262 6.53 -3.80 -2.90
N THR A 263 6.69 -2.61 -2.35
CA THR A 263 7.54 -1.56 -2.93
C THR A 263 8.55 -1.11 -1.89
N PHE A 264 9.83 -1.05 -2.25
CA PHE A 264 10.89 -0.58 -1.36
C PHE A 264 11.46 0.73 -1.91
N GLU A 265 11.52 1.77 -1.06
CA GLU A 265 12.16 3.06 -1.33
C GLU A 265 13.59 3.04 -0.78
N PRO A 266 14.61 2.86 -1.63
CA PRO A 266 15.99 2.66 -1.19
C PRO A 266 16.69 3.92 -0.69
N HIS A 267 16.18 5.12 -0.99
CA HIS A 267 16.81 6.37 -0.56
C HIS A 267 16.56 6.68 0.92
N GLU A 268 15.38 6.31 1.40
CA GLU A 268 14.96 6.54 2.78
C GLU A 268 14.87 5.22 3.59
N GLY A 269 14.83 4.06 2.92
CA GLY A 269 14.87 2.76 3.57
C GLY A 269 13.51 2.20 3.94
N TYR A 270 12.46 2.74 3.33
CA TYR A 270 11.09 2.40 3.69
C TYR A 270 10.54 1.30 2.79
N LEU A 271 9.82 0.37 3.42
CA LEU A 271 9.17 -0.73 2.74
C LEU A 271 7.66 -0.53 2.82
N CYS A 272 7.04 -0.29 1.67
CA CYS A 272 5.60 -0.24 1.50
C CYS A 272 5.05 -1.65 1.26
N ALA A 273 4.14 -2.07 2.12
CA ALA A 273 3.67 -3.44 2.22
C ALA A 273 2.19 -3.47 2.65
N PRO A 274 1.25 -3.99 1.83
CA PRO A 274 -0.11 -4.24 2.29
C PRO A 274 -0.12 -5.22 3.47
N ALA A 275 -1.02 -5.02 4.45
CA ALA A 275 -1.16 -5.88 5.62
C ALA A 275 -1.36 -7.39 5.30
N LEU A 276 -1.75 -7.71 4.07
CA LEU A 276 -2.02 -9.06 3.57
C LEU A 276 -0.77 -9.91 3.28
N LEU A 277 0.44 -9.35 3.38
CA LEU A 277 1.71 -9.99 2.98
C LEU A 277 2.20 -11.13 3.87
N THR A 278 1.45 -11.49 4.91
CA THR A 278 1.73 -12.69 5.73
C THR A 278 1.05 -13.95 5.21
N ARG A 279 0.17 -13.86 4.20
CA ARG A 279 -0.63 -14.98 3.71
C ARG A 279 -0.22 -15.43 2.31
N THR A 280 0.03 -16.72 2.16
CA THR A 280 0.23 -17.35 0.85
C THR A 280 -1.00 -17.14 -0.05
N ALA A 281 -0.75 -16.83 -1.32
CA ALA A 281 -1.78 -16.60 -2.32
C ALA A 281 -1.77 -17.71 -3.38
N SER A 282 -2.95 -18.09 -3.88
CA SER A 282 -3.09 -19.01 -5.02
C SER A 282 -2.58 -18.34 -6.31
N SER A 283 -2.34 -19.12 -7.38
CA SER A 283 -1.91 -18.53 -8.67
C SER A 283 -2.91 -17.50 -9.20
N ILE A 284 -4.21 -17.79 -9.10
CA ILE A 284 -5.29 -16.87 -9.50
C ILE A 284 -5.18 -15.56 -8.71
N GLU A 285 -5.05 -15.65 -7.39
CA GLU A 285 -4.98 -14.48 -6.51
C GLU A 285 -3.71 -13.66 -6.78
N ARG A 286 -2.57 -14.31 -7.03
CA ARG A 286 -1.32 -13.64 -7.38
C ARG A 286 -1.42 -12.91 -8.72
N ASN A 287 -2.07 -13.51 -9.72
CA ASN A 287 -2.34 -12.87 -11.01
C ASN A 287 -3.32 -11.71 -10.88
N ARG A 288 -4.37 -11.86 -10.08
CA ARG A 288 -5.35 -10.80 -9.79
C ARG A 288 -4.69 -9.61 -9.10
N ARG A 289 -3.90 -9.84 -8.03
CA ARG A 289 -3.18 -8.78 -7.32
C ARG A 289 -2.22 -8.04 -8.24
N LEU A 290 -1.46 -8.76 -9.06
CA LEU A 290 -0.58 -8.12 -10.05
C LEU A 290 -1.35 -7.29 -11.07
N HIS A 291 -2.45 -7.84 -11.57
CA HIS A 291 -3.33 -7.13 -12.49
C HIS A 291 -3.85 -5.83 -11.87
N ASP A 292 -4.46 -5.92 -10.69
CA ASP A 292 -5.07 -4.79 -10.00
C ASP A 292 -4.00 -3.75 -9.64
N PHE A 293 -2.87 -4.18 -9.10
CA PHE A 293 -1.75 -3.31 -8.73
C PHE A 293 -1.18 -2.56 -9.94
N LEU A 294 -0.75 -3.28 -11.00
CA LEU A 294 -0.12 -2.62 -12.15
C LEU A 294 -1.05 -1.69 -12.91
N LEU A 295 -2.36 -1.92 -12.90
CA LEU A 295 -3.33 -1.04 -13.55
C LEU A 295 -3.76 0.14 -12.67
N ALA A 296 -3.64 0.01 -11.34
CA ALA A 296 -3.92 1.08 -10.39
C ALA A 296 -2.74 2.03 -10.19
N LEU A 297 -1.51 1.60 -10.54
CA LEU A 297 -0.30 2.42 -10.43
C LEU A 297 -0.50 3.81 -11.04
N ASP A 298 -0.35 4.84 -10.20
CA ASP A 298 -0.42 6.23 -10.60
C ASP A 298 0.94 6.93 -10.59
N ASP A 299 0.95 8.21 -10.97
CA ASP A 299 2.17 8.99 -11.02
C ASP A 299 2.77 9.23 -9.63
N ASN A 300 1.97 9.27 -8.56
CA ASN A 300 2.48 9.47 -7.21
C ASN A 300 3.20 8.22 -6.68
N GLU A 301 2.75 7.03 -7.08
CA GLU A 301 3.36 5.76 -6.69
C GLU A 301 4.66 5.45 -7.45
N LEU A 302 4.86 6.06 -8.62
CA LEU A 302 6.02 5.84 -9.50
C LEU A 302 6.96 7.05 -9.61
N ASP A 303 6.76 8.08 -8.80
CA ASP A 303 7.55 9.30 -8.81
C ASP A 303 7.95 9.65 -7.36
N VAL A 304 8.72 10.72 -7.23
CA VAL A 304 9.12 11.29 -5.94
C VAL A 304 8.77 12.76 -5.92
N LEU A 305 8.57 13.28 -4.71
CA LEU A 305 8.26 14.69 -4.51
C LEU A 305 9.54 15.52 -4.36
N GLY A 306 9.56 16.66 -5.04
CA GLY A 306 10.54 17.70 -4.80
C GLY A 306 10.25 18.47 -3.52
N ALA A 307 11.18 19.36 -3.17
CA ALA A 307 11.02 20.24 -2.00
C ALA A 307 9.83 21.20 -2.07
N ASP A 308 9.26 21.39 -3.25
CA ASP A 308 8.05 22.17 -3.49
C ASP A 308 6.76 21.32 -3.48
N GLY A 309 6.85 20.02 -3.16
CA GLY A 309 5.71 19.10 -3.11
C GLY A 309 5.25 18.62 -4.48
N GLU A 310 6.05 18.82 -5.52
CA GLU A 310 5.68 18.53 -6.90
C GLU A 310 6.44 17.31 -7.44
N LEU A 311 5.82 16.58 -8.37
CA LEU A 311 6.37 15.38 -8.99
C LEU A 311 7.64 15.67 -9.80
N MET A 312 8.64 14.78 -9.69
CA MET A 312 9.98 15.01 -10.21
C MET A 312 10.28 14.34 -11.54
N CYS A 313 9.62 13.24 -11.91
CA CYS A 313 10.00 12.42 -13.07
C CYS A 313 9.95 13.22 -14.37
N TRP A 314 8.91 14.02 -14.57
CA TRP A 314 8.80 14.85 -15.78
C TRP A 314 9.88 15.94 -15.80
N ARG A 315 10.17 16.57 -14.66
CA ARG A 315 11.21 17.61 -14.54
C ARG A 315 12.60 17.04 -14.74
N ALA A 316 12.88 15.88 -14.16
CA ALA A 316 14.12 15.14 -14.33
C ALA A 316 14.32 14.75 -15.79
N ARG A 317 13.26 14.29 -16.46
CA ARG A 317 13.27 13.98 -17.89
C ARG A 317 13.52 15.21 -18.76
N GLU A 318 12.94 16.37 -18.44
CA GLU A 318 13.22 17.62 -19.16
C GLU A 318 14.68 18.09 -18.96
N LEU A 319 15.20 17.97 -17.74
CA LEU A 319 16.54 18.44 -17.40
C LEU A 319 17.66 17.52 -17.93
N LEU A 320 17.50 16.21 -17.75
CA LEU A 320 18.55 15.21 -17.98
C LEU A 320 18.31 14.34 -19.22
N GLY A 321 17.15 14.49 -19.85
CA GLY A 321 16.68 13.60 -20.91
C GLY A 321 16.12 12.28 -20.37
N PRO A 322 15.52 11.44 -21.25
CA PRO A 322 14.95 10.16 -20.85
C PRO A 322 16.00 9.20 -20.29
N LEU A 323 15.54 8.28 -19.43
CA LEU A 323 16.37 7.21 -18.86
C LEU A 323 16.77 6.22 -19.94
N GLY A 324 18.06 5.88 -19.98
CA GLY A 324 18.59 4.78 -20.76
C GLY A 324 18.26 3.41 -20.16
N LYS A 325 18.85 2.37 -20.76
CA LYS A 325 18.71 1.00 -20.25
C LYS A 325 19.29 0.91 -18.84
N GLU A 326 18.46 0.45 -17.90
CA GLU A 326 18.82 0.22 -16.50
C GLU A 326 19.36 1.48 -15.79
N GLU A 327 19.00 2.66 -16.29
CA GLU A 327 19.27 3.93 -15.63
C GLU A 327 18.12 4.33 -14.72
N VAL A 328 18.47 5.00 -13.62
CA VAL A 328 17.57 5.75 -12.73
C VAL A 328 18.05 7.19 -12.60
N TYR A 329 17.13 8.08 -12.27
CA TYR A 329 17.46 9.39 -11.72
C TYR A 329 17.84 9.21 -10.27
N THR A 330 18.94 9.82 -9.86
CA THR A 330 19.39 9.78 -8.47
C THR A 330 20.05 11.11 -8.12
N SER A 331 20.21 11.38 -6.84
CA SER A 331 20.81 12.63 -6.36
C SER A 331 22.30 12.44 -6.04
N THR A 332 23.13 13.41 -6.42
CA THR A 332 24.54 13.48 -5.97
C THR A 332 24.68 13.86 -4.50
N GLU A 333 23.61 14.39 -3.91
CA GLU A 333 23.49 14.75 -2.50
C GLU A 333 22.54 13.78 -1.79
N PRO A 334 22.70 13.53 -0.48
CA PRO A 334 21.69 12.79 0.28
C PRO A 334 20.30 13.43 0.12
N VAL A 335 19.31 12.61 -0.20
CA VAL A 335 17.91 13.02 -0.16
C VAL A 335 17.54 13.18 1.31
N SER A 336 17.08 14.36 1.70
CA SER A 336 16.60 14.63 3.06
C SER A 336 15.08 14.70 3.06
N GLY A 337 14.45 14.64 4.24
CA GLY A 337 12.98 14.79 4.38
C GLY A 337 12.40 16.13 3.87
N GLN A 338 13.23 17.01 3.31
CA GLN A 338 12.79 18.17 2.53
C GLN A 338 12.51 17.84 1.06
N GLY A 339 12.55 16.57 0.64
CA GLY A 339 12.27 16.15 -0.73
C GLY A 339 13.45 16.31 -1.70
N TRP A 340 13.23 15.87 -2.93
CA TRP A 340 14.24 15.83 -3.98
C TRP A 340 14.57 17.22 -4.55
N ARG A 341 15.82 17.42 -4.97
CA ARG A 341 16.28 18.68 -5.55
C ARG A 341 16.65 18.48 -7.01
N LEU A 342 15.92 19.17 -7.89
CA LEU A 342 16.13 19.07 -9.34
C LEU A 342 17.59 19.34 -9.77
N GLY A 343 18.27 20.30 -9.12
CA GLY A 343 19.65 20.67 -9.45
C GLY A 343 20.73 19.65 -9.02
N SER A 344 20.41 18.67 -8.17
CA SER A 344 21.34 17.61 -7.76
C SER A 344 21.09 16.29 -8.49
N LEU A 345 20.07 16.23 -9.36
CA LEU A 345 19.73 15.03 -10.09
C LEU A 345 20.77 14.70 -11.16
N VAL A 346 21.10 13.42 -11.27
CA VAL A 346 21.94 12.81 -12.30
C VAL A 346 21.32 11.49 -12.74
N LYS A 347 21.66 11.03 -13.96
CA LYS A 347 21.34 9.66 -14.40
C LYS A 347 22.49 8.74 -14.05
N ARG A 348 22.19 7.60 -13.43
CA ARG A 348 23.17 6.56 -13.07
C ARG A 348 22.57 5.17 -13.28
N GLN A 349 23.43 4.17 -13.35
CA GLN A 349 23.00 2.77 -13.39
C GLN A 349 22.30 2.40 -12.09
N ALA A 350 21.10 1.82 -12.21
CA ALA A 350 20.25 1.46 -11.08
C ALA A 350 20.98 0.57 -10.08
N LEU A 351 21.64 -0.48 -10.57
CA LEU A 351 22.32 -1.44 -9.71
C LEU A 351 23.46 -0.81 -8.91
N ASP A 352 24.23 0.10 -9.51
CA ASP A 352 25.32 0.80 -8.81
C ASP A 352 24.77 1.68 -7.69
N VAL A 353 23.71 2.44 -7.98
CA VAL A 353 23.05 3.32 -7.00
C VAL A 353 22.47 2.50 -5.85
N LEU A 354 21.73 1.44 -6.16
CA LEU A 354 21.09 0.61 -5.14
C LEU A 354 22.13 -0.15 -4.30
N ALA A 355 23.24 -0.60 -4.89
CA ALA A 355 24.33 -1.23 -4.14
C ALA A 355 25.05 -0.24 -3.20
N GLU A 356 25.20 1.03 -3.60
CA GLU A 356 25.73 2.09 -2.72
C GLU A 356 24.77 2.42 -1.58
N LEU A 357 23.46 2.43 -1.84
CA LEU A 357 22.43 2.66 -0.83
C LEU A 357 22.35 1.49 0.16
N ALA A 358 22.40 0.25 -0.33
CA ALA A 358 22.36 -0.96 0.50
C ALA A 358 23.50 -1.06 1.52
N GLN A 359 24.66 -0.43 1.27
CA GLN A 359 25.77 -0.38 2.23
C GLN A 359 25.51 0.51 3.45
N ARG A 360 24.42 1.30 3.43
CA ARG A 360 24.03 2.20 4.53
C ARG A 360 23.13 1.53 5.57
N TYR A 361 22.63 0.33 5.28
CA TYR A 361 21.71 -0.44 6.11
C TYR A 361 22.42 -1.52 6.93
#